data_AF-A0A645A501-F1
#
_entry.id   AF-A0A645A501-F1
#
_cell.length_a   1.000
_cell.length_b   1.000
_cell.length_c   1.000
_cell.angle_alpha   90.00
_cell.angle_beta   90.00
_cell.angle_gamma   90.00
#
_symmetry.space_group_name_H-M   'P 1'
#
loop_
_entity.id
_entity.type
_entity.pdbx_description
1 polymer ?
#
loop_
_entity_poly.entity_id
_entity_poly.type
_entity_poly.pdbx_seq_one_letter_code
_entity_poly.pdbx_strand_id
1 'polypeptide(L)'
;MRKKPTTRPPNMVPPYCRILRGTGPASIRQHVGYLVYIWTVDGDGFWMYPTEVRGGILFGYIWKSAHYEYAQLRVSLVDCLY
;
A
#
# COMPACT_ATOMS: atom_id res chain seq x y z
N MET A 1 7.36 17.92 6.53
CA MET A 1 8.18 17.00 5.71
C MET A 1 7.53 15.63 5.72
N ARG A 2 7.31 14.99 4.57
CA ARG A 2 6.81 13.60 4.52
C ARG A 2 7.96 12.68 4.97
N LYS A 3 7.76 11.91 6.05
CA LYS A 3 8.81 11.07 6.64
C LYS A 3 8.92 9.78 5.82
N LYS A 4 10.05 9.59 5.14
CA LYS A 4 10.37 8.35 4.44
C LYS A 4 10.64 7.25 5.48
N PRO A 5 10.11 6.03 5.31
CA PRO A 5 10.45 4.92 6.18
C PRO A 5 11.93 4.57 6.03
N THR A 6 12.56 4.19 7.14
CA THR A 6 13.97 3.74 7.15
C THR A 6 14.10 2.22 7.28
N THR A 7 13.02 1.52 7.64
CA THR A 7 12.99 0.07 7.82
C THR A 7 12.57 -0.64 6.53
N ARG A 8 13.26 -1.73 6.19
CA ARG A 8 12.85 -2.62 5.10
C ARG A 8 11.54 -3.33 5.46
N PRO A 9 10.67 -3.65 4.49
CA PRO A 9 9.53 -4.51 4.73
C PRO A 9 9.93 -5.95 5.06
N PRO A 10 8.99 -6.74 5.60
CA PRO A 10 9.14 -8.19 5.69
C PRO A 10 9.42 -8.82 4.32
N ASN A 11 10.22 -9.88 4.30
CA ASN A 11 10.48 -10.65 3.08
C ASN A 11 9.29 -11.58 2.71
N MET A 12 8.33 -11.75 3.62
CA MET A 12 7.13 -12.56 3.39
C MET A 12 6.10 -11.76 2.61
N VAL A 13 5.46 -12.40 1.62
CA VAL A 13 4.31 -11.85 0.91
C VAL A 13 3.03 -12.42 1.52
N PRO A 14 2.12 -11.59 2.09
CA PRO A 14 0.83 -12.06 2.58
C PRO A 14 0.01 -12.68 1.43
N PRO A 15 -0.59 -13.88 1.62
CA PRO A 15 -1.40 -14.51 0.59
C PRO A 15 -2.67 -13.70 0.34
N TYR A 16 -3.06 -13.59 -0.93
CA TYR A 16 -4.30 -12.92 -1.32
C TYR A 16 -5.53 -13.60 -0.70
N CYS A 17 -6.33 -12.83 0.05
CA CYS A 17 -7.53 -13.29 0.73
C CYS A 17 -8.77 -12.80 0.00
N ARG A 18 -9.48 -13.73 -0.63
CA ARG A 18 -10.72 -13.45 -1.38
C ARG A 18 -11.82 -12.81 -0.53
N ILE A 19 -11.82 -13.04 0.78
CA ILE A 19 -12.81 -12.47 1.71
C ILE A 19 -12.63 -10.95 1.83
N LEU A 20 -11.40 -10.46 1.67
CA LEU A 20 -11.06 -9.04 1.77
C LEU A 20 -11.17 -8.30 0.43
N ARG A 21 -11.60 -8.96 -0.65
CA ARG A 21 -11.71 -8.37 -1.98
C ARG A 21 -12.57 -7.10 -1.94
N GLY A 22 -12.07 -6.02 -2.54
CA GLY A 22 -12.74 -4.73 -2.64
C GLY A 22 -12.77 -3.91 -1.35
N THR A 23 -12.17 -4.38 -0.26
CA THR A 23 -12.15 -3.65 1.03
C THR A 23 -11.11 -2.53 1.08
N GLY A 24 -10.10 -2.59 0.20
CA GLY A 24 -8.99 -1.66 0.11
C GLY A 24 -9.39 -0.17 0.18
N PRO A 25 -10.35 0.32 -0.63
CA PRO A 25 -10.73 1.72 -0.64
C PRO A 25 -11.26 2.25 0.69
N ALA A 26 -11.94 1.40 1.46
CA ALA A 26 -12.49 1.76 2.76
C ALA A 26 -11.43 1.69 3.87
N SER A 27 -10.52 0.71 3.81
CA SER A 27 -9.54 0.44 4.87
C SER A 27 -8.26 1.27 4.76
N ILE A 28 -7.88 1.74 3.57
CA ILE A 28 -6.54 2.32 3.33
C ILE A 28 -6.27 3.57 4.18
N ARG A 29 -7.29 4.38 4.48
CA ARG A 29 -7.13 5.60 5.28
C ARG A 29 -6.70 5.30 6.72
N GLN A 30 -7.11 4.17 7.28
CA GLN A 30 -6.74 3.74 8.63
C GLN A 30 -5.28 3.30 8.72
N HIS A 31 -4.66 3.00 7.58
CA HIS A 31 -3.30 2.47 7.49
C HIS A 31 -2.28 3.53 7.04
N VAL A 32 -2.70 4.80 6.95
CA VAL A 32 -1.77 5.92 6.74
C VAL A 32 -0.77 5.99 7.90
N GLY A 33 0.52 5.99 7.57
CA GLY A 33 1.60 5.98 8.55
C GLY A 33 2.06 4.59 8.97
N TYR A 34 1.48 3.52 8.42
CA TYR A 34 1.88 2.14 8.66
C TYR A 34 2.40 1.51 7.37
N LEU A 35 3.38 0.60 7.49
CA LEU A 35 3.83 -0.19 6.37
C LEU A 35 2.80 -1.31 6.12
N VAL A 36 2.27 -1.37 4.90
CA VAL A 36 1.24 -2.33 4.51
C VAL A 36 1.61 -3.04 3.22
N TYR A 37 1.14 -4.27 3.06
CA TYR A 37 1.17 -4.96 1.78
C TYR A 37 -0.13 -4.68 1.03
N ILE A 38 -0.03 -4.13 -0.17
CA ILE A 38 -1.18 -3.84 -1.03
C ILE A 38 -1.28 -4.90 -2.10
N TRP A 39 -2.48 -5.47 -2.25
CA TRP A 39 -2.88 -6.18 -3.45
C TRP A 39 -3.70 -5.26 -4.35
N THR A 40 -3.37 -5.22 -5.63
CA THR A 40 -4.13 -4.46 -6.63
C THR A 40 -5.25 -5.30 -7.22
N VAL A 41 -6.22 -4.62 -7.84
CA VAL A 41 -7.34 -5.25 -8.56
C VAL A 41 -6.88 -6.14 -9.72
N ASP A 42 -5.69 -5.89 -10.26
CA ASP A 42 -5.08 -6.65 -11.37
C ASP A 42 -4.28 -7.87 -10.87
N GLY A 43 -4.19 -8.07 -9.55
CA GLY A 43 -3.50 -9.20 -8.94
C GLY A 43 -2.02 -8.98 -8.66
N ASP A 44 -1.51 -7.75 -8.85
CA ASP A 44 -0.15 -7.39 -8.43
C ASP A 44 -0.10 -7.10 -6.94
N GLY A 45 1.08 -7.28 -6.33
CA GLY A 45 1.27 -7.06 -4.91
C GLY A 45 2.58 -6.34 -4.60
N PHE A 46 2.54 -5.39 -3.66
CA PHE A 46 3.75 -4.69 -3.22
C PHE A 46 3.61 -4.11 -1.81
N TRP A 47 4.75 -3.97 -1.15
CA TRP A 47 4.86 -3.23 0.10
C TRP A 47 4.81 -1.73 -0.17
N MET A 48 3.95 -1.03 0.55
CA MET A 48 3.80 0.42 0.51
C MET A 48 3.74 1.00 1.91
N TYR A 49 4.31 2.19 2.07
CA TYR A 49 4.08 3.05 3.23
C TYR A 49 3.21 4.24 2.81
N PRO A 50 1.88 4.16 3.00
CA PRO A 50 0.95 5.26 2.81
C PRO A 50 1.30 6.47 3.67
N THR A 51 1.31 7.65 3.07
CA THR A 51 1.57 8.93 3.74
C THR A 51 0.36 9.85 3.74
N GLU A 52 -0.52 9.73 2.73
CA GLU A 52 -1.70 10.57 2.60
C GLU A 52 -2.68 9.91 1.62
N VAL A 53 -3.98 10.13 1.83
CA VAL A 53 -5.02 9.85 0.83
C VAL A 53 -5.77 11.14 0.55
N ARG A 54 -5.72 11.62 -0.70
CA ARG A 54 -6.36 12.88 -1.10
C ARG A 54 -6.91 12.79 -2.52
N GLY A 55 -8.16 13.19 -2.71
CA GLY A 55 -8.80 13.20 -4.03
C GLY A 55 -8.87 11.82 -4.71
N GLY A 56 -9.01 10.74 -3.94
CA GLY A 56 -9.00 9.37 -4.47
C GLY A 56 -7.62 8.85 -4.90
N ILE A 57 -6.56 9.59 -4.57
CA ILE A 57 -5.17 9.18 -4.78
C ILE A 57 -4.54 8.85 -3.43
N LEU A 58 -3.92 7.67 -3.37
CA LEU A 58 -3.04 7.21 -2.32
C LEU A 58 -1.61 7.66 -2.65
N PHE A 59 -1.01 8.41 -1.74
CA PHE A 59 0.36 8.88 -1.82
C PHE A 59 1.22 8.13 -0.82
N GLY A 60 2.43 7.72 -1.21
CA GLY A 60 3.34 7.07 -0.27
C GLY A 60 4.61 6.58 -0.93
N TYR A 61 5.27 5.67 -0.24
CA TYR A 61 6.53 5.09 -0.71
C TYR A 61 6.35 3.60 -0.98
N ILE A 62 6.65 3.14 -2.19
CA ILE A 62 6.66 1.71 -2.54
C ILE A 62 8.06 1.17 -2.34
N TRP A 63 8.18 -0.02 -1.73
CA TRP A 63 9.46 -0.71 -1.65
C TRP A 63 9.80 -1.36 -2.99
N LYS A 64 10.94 -1.00 -3.56
CA LYS A 64 11.49 -1.54 -4.81
C LYS A 64 12.86 -2.12 -4.50
N SER A 65 13.05 -3.43 -4.70
CA SER A 65 14.30 -4.20 -4.57
C SER A 65 15.13 -3.93 -3.29
N ALA A 66 15.70 -2.73 -3.12
CA ALA A 66 16.50 -2.31 -1.97
C ALA A 66 16.15 -0.91 -1.41
N HIS A 67 15.20 -0.16 -1.98
CA HIS A 67 14.87 1.19 -1.54
C HIS A 67 13.40 1.56 -1.70
N TYR A 68 12.99 2.58 -0.96
CA TYR A 68 11.67 3.20 -1.12
C TYR A 68 11.68 4.27 -2.21
N GLU A 69 10.74 4.16 -3.14
CA GLU A 69 10.43 5.16 -4.17
C GLU A 69 9.09 5.81 -3.89
N TYR A 70 9.01 7.13 -4.07
CA TYR A 70 7.76 7.85 -3.89
C TYR A 70 6.81 7.57 -5.06
N ALA A 71 5.56 7.24 -4.75
CA ALA A 71 4.57 6.83 -5.74
C ALA A 71 3.18 7.35 -5.42
N GLN A 72 2.34 7.30 -6.44
CA GLN A 72 0.92 7.66 -6.39
C GLN A 72 0.12 6.52 -7.00
N LEU A 73 -0.95 6.12 -6.33
CA LEU A 73 -1.84 5.05 -6.76
C LEU A 73 -3.28 5.52 -6.65
N ARG A 74 -4.13 5.21 -7.64
CA ARG A 74 -5.57 5.43 -7.48
C ARG A 74 -6.08 4.48 -6.40
N VAL A 75 -6.84 5.00 -5.45
CA VAL A 75 -7.45 4.18 -4.39
C VAL A 75 -8.33 3.08 -4.98
N SER A 76 -8.97 3.32 -6.14
CA SER A 76 -9.77 2.33 -6.87
C SER A 76 -8.97 1.13 -7.39
N LEU A 77 -7.63 1.20 -7.41
CA LEU A 77 -6.77 0.08 -7.81
C LEU A 77 -6.34 -0.77 -6.61
N VAL A 78 -6.57 -0.32 -5.37
CA VAL A 78 -6.31 -1.10 -4.16
C VAL A 78 -7.46 -2.06 -3.96
N ASP A 79 -7.20 -3.36 -4.06
CA ASP A 79 -8.23 -4.38 -3.83
C ASP A 79 -8.34 -4.71 -2.34
N CYS A 80 -7.22 -5.10 -1.73
CA CYS A 80 -7.12 -5.35 -0.30
C CYS A 80 -5.70 -5.05 0.22
N LEU A 81 -5.55 -4.99 1.54
CA LEU A 81 -4.29 -4.65 2.20
C LEU A 81 -4.12 -5.40 3.53
N TYR A 82 -2.86 -5.54 3.95
CA TYR A 82 -2.40 -6.27 5.14
C TYR A 82 -1.38 -5.48 5.92
#